data_AF-A0A924N9E0-F1
#
_entry.id   AF-A0A924N9E0-F1
#
_cell.length_a   1.000
_cell.length_b   1.000
_cell.length_c   1.000
_cell.angle_alpha   90.00
_cell.angle_beta   90.00
_cell.angle_gamma   90.00
#
_symmetry.space_group_name_H-M   'P 1'
#
loop_
_entity.id
_entity.type
_entity.pdbx_description
1 polymer ?
#
loop_
_entity_poly.entity_id
_entity_poly.type
_entity_poly.pdbx_seq_one_letter_code
_entity_poly.pdbx_strand_id
1 'polypeptide(L)'
;MILNHKAAIEFLVENAEDIAFNRYTVLGLHALLSENLLPDPDDEGRLRTRAITIGTSVYTPTVIPQVIEQQFDTILTTAAAIPDPLEQSFFMMVHLPYLQPFIDVNKRTSRLAANIPLIRANLCPLSFVDVPEQTYTDGTLTIYEQKDVALLRDVFVWAYERSCAQFKVLRQAMGEPDPIRLNYRTQLRALIAEIVKDHAWPSDEALQERAALHRIPDADRSAFLTAARNDLRRLRPEILARYQLRQSEFDAWLAVVREARQRELTIFVSLR
;
A
#
# COMPACT_ATOMS: atom_id res chain seq x y z
N MET A 1 3.34 4.60 17.84
CA MET A 1 2.01 3.99 17.55
C MET A 1 1.43 4.40 16.18
N ILE A 2 1.22 5.69 15.86
CA ILE A 2 0.68 6.09 14.53
C ILE A 2 1.69 5.76 13.41
N LEU A 3 2.97 6.07 13.63
CA LEU A 3 4.05 5.74 12.69
C LEU A 3 4.16 4.23 12.44
N ASN A 4 4.02 3.42 13.50
CA ASN A 4 4.00 1.96 13.41
C ASN A 4 2.87 1.44 12.51
N HIS A 5 1.65 2.00 12.63
CA HIS A 5 0.53 1.62 11.76
C HIS A 5 0.80 1.99 10.30
N LYS A 6 1.39 3.18 10.07
CA LYS A 6 1.79 3.60 8.73
C LYS A 6 2.79 2.61 8.11
N ALA A 7 3.86 2.28 8.84
CA ALA A 7 4.88 1.33 8.36
C ALA A 7 4.29 -0.07 8.09
N ALA A 8 3.39 -0.54 8.94
CA ALA A 8 2.70 -1.82 8.73
C ALA A 8 1.78 -1.82 7.50
N ILE A 9 1.11 -0.70 7.20
CA ILE A 9 0.31 -0.55 5.97
C ILE A 9 1.22 -0.48 4.74
N GLU A 10 2.31 0.28 4.79
CA GLU A 10 3.31 0.34 3.72
C GLU A 10 3.87 -1.05 3.41
N PHE A 11 4.21 -1.84 4.44
CA PHE A 11 4.63 -3.24 4.30
C PHE A 11 3.61 -4.09 3.53
N LEU A 12 2.31 -3.97 3.83
CA LEU A 12 1.28 -4.74 3.11
C LEU A 12 1.09 -4.28 1.66
N VAL A 13 1.14 -2.98 1.40
CA VAL A 13 0.88 -2.42 0.07
C VAL A 13 2.08 -2.61 -0.86
N GLU A 14 3.30 -2.42 -0.37
CA GLU A 14 4.53 -2.56 -1.16
C GLU A 14 4.83 -4.02 -1.51
N ASN A 15 4.36 -4.98 -0.71
CA ASN A 15 4.57 -6.42 -0.91
C ASN A 15 3.28 -7.14 -1.31
N ALA A 16 2.31 -6.45 -1.93
CA ALA A 16 0.97 -6.97 -2.21
C ALA A 16 0.94 -8.30 -3.00
N GLU A 17 1.94 -8.54 -3.85
CA GLU A 17 2.07 -9.78 -4.62
C GLU A 17 2.57 -10.98 -3.78
N ASP A 18 3.36 -10.72 -2.73
CA ASP A 18 4.07 -11.72 -1.94
C ASP A 18 3.46 -11.96 -0.55
N ILE A 19 2.64 -11.03 -0.05
CA ILE A 19 1.99 -11.19 1.26
C ILE A 19 1.04 -12.39 1.25
N ALA A 20 1.02 -13.14 2.35
CA ALA A 20 0.10 -14.25 2.57
C ALA A 20 -0.05 -14.53 4.07
N PHE A 21 -0.98 -15.43 4.42
CA PHE A 21 -1.04 -15.97 5.79
C PHE A 21 0.08 -16.98 6.03
N ASN A 22 1.28 -16.44 6.26
CA ASN A 22 2.47 -17.18 6.64
C ASN A 22 3.14 -16.50 7.85
N ARG A 23 4.06 -17.21 8.51
CA ARG A 23 4.74 -16.69 9.71
C ARG A 23 5.47 -15.39 9.42
N TYR A 24 6.19 -15.28 8.30
CA TYR A 24 6.93 -14.07 7.92
C TYR A 24 6.02 -12.83 7.94
N THR A 25 4.89 -12.89 7.24
CA THR A 25 3.97 -11.75 7.09
C THR A 25 3.32 -11.38 8.42
N VAL A 26 2.76 -12.35 9.15
CA VAL A 26 1.99 -12.05 10.38
C VAL A 26 2.90 -11.67 11.55
N LEU A 27 4.07 -12.30 11.69
CA LEU A 27 5.06 -11.92 12.69
C LEU A 27 5.72 -10.57 12.35
N GLY A 28 6.00 -10.32 11.07
CA GLY A 28 6.51 -9.03 10.59
C GLY A 28 5.53 -7.88 10.83
N LEU A 29 4.24 -8.09 10.55
CA LEU A 29 3.17 -7.15 10.91
C LEU A 29 3.15 -6.85 12.41
N HIS A 30 3.25 -7.89 13.25
CA HIS A 30 3.31 -7.69 14.69
C HIS A 30 4.54 -6.86 15.08
N ALA A 31 5.74 -7.20 14.57
CA ALA A 31 6.97 -6.46 14.84
C ALA A 31 6.84 -4.97 14.52
N LEU A 32 6.37 -4.63 13.31
CA LEU A 32 6.16 -3.25 12.90
C LEU A 32 5.15 -2.52 13.81
N LEU A 33 4.05 -3.20 14.18
CA LEU A 33 3.03 -2.63 15.04
C LEU A 33 3.46 -2.47 16.50
N SER A 34 4.36 -3.33 16.97
CA SER A 34 4.85 -3.38 18.36
C SER A 34 6.13 -2.58 18.59
N GLU A 35 6.80 -2.13 17.53
CA GLU A 35 8.09 -1.42 17.58
C GLU A 35 8.13 -0.32 18.66
N ASN A 36 9.03 -0.49 19.63
CA ASN A 36 9.25 0.39 20.78
C ASN A 36 8.02 0.58 21.69
N LEU A 37 7.08 -0.36 21.69
CA LEU A 37 5.88 -0.33 22.54
C LEU A 37 5.87 -1.42 23.62
N LEU A 38 6.68 -2.47 23.47
CA LEU A 38 6.73 -3.58 24.42
C LEU A 38 7.77 -3.32 25.51
N PRO A 39 7.53 -3.80 26.76
CA PRO A 39 8.53 -3.70 27.83
C PRO A 39 9.84 -4.44 27.50
N ASP A 40 9.72 -5.54 26.74
CA ASP A 40 10.83 -6.37 26.31
C ASP A 40 10.90 -6.34 24.77
N PRO A 41 11.91 -5.68 24.18
CA PRO A 41 12.07 -5.60 22.73
C PRO A 41 12.20 -6.97 22.06
N ASP A 42 12.63 -8.00 22.79
CA ASP A 42 12.73 -9.36 22.25
C ASP A 42 11.37 -10.03 22.01
N ASP A 43 10.27 -9.47 22.53
CA ASP A 43 8.91 -9.95 22.26
C ASP A 43 8.35 -9.44 20.92
N GLU A 44 8.99 -8.44 20.29
CA GLU A 44 8.53 -7.86 19.03
C GLU A 44 8.62 -8.89 17.89
N GLY A 45 7.52 -9.10 17.18
CA GLY A 45 7.44 -10.13 16.13
C GLY A 45 7.61 -11.58 16.61
N ARG A 46 7.51 -11.88 17.90
CA ARG A 46 7.67 -13.25 18.43
C ARG A 46 6.41 -13.74 19.14
N LEU A 47 6.15 -15.05 19.01
CA LEU A 47 5.13 -15.72 19.79
C LEU A 47 5.51 -15.68 21.27
N ARG A 48 4.55 -15.39 22.14
CA ARG A 48 4.80 -15.29 23.58
C ARG A 48 5.09 -16.66 24.17
N THR A 49 6.00 -16.68 25.14
CA THR A 49 6.31 -17.85 25.97
C THR A 49 5.78 -17.71 27.40
N ARG A 50 5.22 -16.55 27.72
CA ARG A 50 4.68 -16.19 29.05
C ARG A 50 3.16 -16.03 29.01
N ALA A 51 2.54 -16.21 30.17
CA ALA A 51 1.10 -16.02 30.35
C ALA A 51 0.72 -14.53 30.26
N ILE A 52 -0.52 -14.27 29.84
CA ILE A 52 -1.10 -12.92 29.81
C ILE A 52 -2.50 -12.95 30.42
N THR A 53 -3.00 -11.79 30.79
CA THR A 53 -4.40 -11.57 31.16
C THR A 53 -5.04 -10.56 30.21
N ILE A 54 -6.35 -10.65 30.03
CA ILE A 54 -7.12 -9.66 29.27
C ILE A 54 -7.86 -8.80 30.28
N GLY A 55 -7.50 -7.52 30.39
CA GLY A 55 -7.94 -6.66 31.50
C GLY A 55 -9.45 -6.55 31.69
N THR A 56 -10.24 -6.71 30.64
CA THR A 56 -11.72 -6.56 30.66
C THR A 56 -12.47 -7.88 30.49
N SER A 57 -11.80 -9.03 30.59
CA SER A 57 -12.43 -10.33 30.33
C SER A 57 -11.99 -11.40 31.33
N VAL A 58 -12.90 -12.32 31.65
CA VAL A 58 -12.57 -13.53 32.43
C VAL A 58 -11.92 -14.62 31.56
N TYR A 59 -11.87 -14.41 30.25
CA TYR A 59 -11.24 -15.34 29.33
C TYR A 59 -9.74 -15.48 29.59
N THR A 60 -9.31 -16.73 29.75
CA THR A 60 -7.89 -17.09 29.94
C THR A 60 -7.40 -17.81 28.69
N PRO A 61 -6.56 -17.18 27.84
CA PRO A 61 -5.97 -17.85 26.69
C PRO A 61 -5.00 -18.95 27.14
N THR A 62 -4.70 -19.91 26.27
CA THR A 62 -3.73 -20.97 26.56
C THR A 62 -2.38 -20.38 26.99
N VAL A 63 -1.77 -20.95 28.03
CA VAL A 63 -0.47 -20.50 28.55
C VAL A 63 0.70 -21.35 28.06
N ILE A 64 0.42 -22.44 27.34
CA ILE A 64 1.43 -23.43 26.92
C ILE A 64 2.05 -22.97 25.58
N PRO A 65 3.35 -22.63 25.52
CA PRO A 65 3.98 -22.10 24.30
C PRO A 65 3.87 -23.03 23.08
N GLN A 66 4.01 -24.34 23.28
CA GLN A 66 3.90 -25.33 22.22
C GLN A 66 2.49 -25.36 21.61
N VAL A 67 1.45 -25.18 22.44
CA VAL A 67 0.07 -25.10 21.97
C VAL A 67 -0.15 -23.78 21.22
N ILE A 68 0.42 -22.68 21.71
CA ILE A 68 0.33 -21.38 21.02
C ILE A 68 0.92 -21.48 19.63
N GLU A 69 2.13 -22.03 19.50
CA GLU A 69 2.80 -22.20 18.22
C GLU A 69 2.02 -23.11 17.28
N GLN A 70 1.58 -24.28 17.75
CA GLN A 70 0.80 -25.21 16.94
C GLN A 70 -0.52 -24.60 16.45
N GLN A 71 -1.24 -23.89 17.34
CA GLN A 71 -2.52 -23.26 16.98
C GLN A 71 -2.30 -22.06 16.06
N PHE A 72 -1.20 -21.32 16.22
CA PHE A 72 -0.85 -20.23 15.32
C PHE A 72 -0.64 -20.75 13.90
N ASP A 73 0.16 -21.81 13.73
CA ASP A 73 0.39 -22.40 12.41
C ASP A 73 -0.89 -23.02 11.82
N THR A 74 -1.74 -23.59 12.67
CA THR A 74 -3.08 -24.09 12.26
C THR A 74 -3.94 -22.94 11.73
N ILE A 75 -4.04 -21.83 12.46
CA ILE A 75 -4.79 -20.63 12.03
C ILE A 75 -4.28 -20.13 10.69
N LEU A 76 -2.96 -20.01 10.51
CA LEU A 76 -2.38 -19.54 9.24
C LEU A 76 -2.74 -20.47 8.07
N THR A 77 -2.62 -21.79 8.28
CA THR A 77 -2.94 -22.80 7.28
C THR A 77 -4.43 -22.80 6.94
N THR A 78 -5.31 -22.73 7.95
CA THR A 78 -6.76 -22.66 7.74
C THR A 78 -7.13 -21.38 7.02
N ALA A 79 -6.62 -20.22 7.44
CA ALA A 79 -6.85 -18.95 6.77
C ALA A 79 -6.45 -19.05 5.30
N ALA A 80 -5.23 -19.52 4.99
CA ALA A 80 -4.75 -19.66 3.61
C ALA A 80 -5.61 -20.58 2.72
N ALA A 81 -6.35 -21.53 3.31
CA ALA A 81 -7.22 -22.46 2.60
C ALA A 81 -8.64 -21.91 2.33
N ILE A 82 -9.05 -20.81 2.97
CA ILE A 82 -10.35 -20.19 2.76
C ILE A 82 -10.37 -19.47 1.39
N PRO A 83 -11.26 -19.84 0.45
CA PRO A 83 -11.27 -19.24 -0.89
C PRO A 83 -11.84 -17.83 -0.94
N ASP A 84 -12.86 -17.54 -0.12
CA ASP A 84 -13.52 -16.23 -0.12
C ASP A 84 -12.68 -15.19 0.66
N PRO A 85 -12.27 -14.06 0.05
CA PRO A 85 -11.42 -13.07 0.73
C PRO A 85 -12.06 -12.42 1.96
N LEU A 86 -13.40 -12.27 1.99
CA LEU A 86 -14.10 -11.65 3.12
C LEU A 86 -14.21 -12.62 4.29
N GLU A 87 -14.52 -13.89 4.03
CA GLU A 87 -14.48 -14.96 5.01
C GLU A 87 -13.06 -15.13 5.55
N GLN A 88 -12.05 -15.11 4.68
CA GLN A 88 -10.64 -15.20 5.05
C GLN A 88 -10.22 -14.02 5.95
N SER A 89 -10.65 -12.80 5.62
CA SER A 89 -10.45 -11.60 6.42
C SER A 89 -11.12 -11.73 7.80
N PHE A 90 -12.37 -12.16 7.84
CA PHE A 90 -13.14 -12.27 9.09
C PHE A 90 -12.58 -13.38 9.99
N PHE A 91 -12.19 -14.52 9.42
CA PHE A 91 -11.55 -15.63 10.12
C PHE A 91 -10.34 -15.16 10.93
N MET A 92 -9.45 -14.38 10.30
CA MET A 92 -8.26 -13.86 10.98
C MET A 92 -8.57 -12.84 12.06
N MET A 93 -9.63 -12.06 11.87
CA MET A 93 -10.10 -11.10 12.85
C MET A 93 -10.65 -11.76 14.12
N VAL A 94 -11.22 -12.96 13.98
CA VAL A 94 -11.75 -13.79 15.10
C VAL A 94 -10.63 -14.57 15.77
N HIS A 95 -9.89 -15.38 15.02
CA HIS A 95 -9.07 -16.44 15.61
C HIS A 95 -7.72 -15.95 16.13
N LEU A 96 -7.11 -14.94 15.50
CA LEU A 96 -5.83 -14.40 15.98
C LEU A 96 -5.97 -13.74 17.36
N PRO A 97 -6.96 -12.86 17.61
CA PRO A 97 -7.20 -12.34 18.95
C PRO A 97 -7.73 -13.38 19.92
N TYR A 98 -8.42 -14.44 19.48
CA TYR A 98 -8.83 -15.49 20.40
C TYR A 98 -7.60 -16.26 20.94
N LEU A 99 -6.65 -16.63 20.06
CA LEU A 99 -5.42 -17.32 20.47
C LEU A 99 -4.53 -16.47 21.38
N GLN A 100 -4.50 -15.14 21.16
CA GLN A 100 -3.55 -14.21 21.77
C GLN A 100 -2.09 -14.69 21.65
N PRO A 101 -1.54 -14.86 20.44
CA PRO A 101 -0.19 -15.39 20.27
C PRO A 101 0.94 -14.46 20.75
N PHE A 102 0.68 -13.17 20.92
CA PHE A 102 1.68 -12.16 21.28
C PHE A 102 1.48 -11.65 22.71
N ILE A 103 2.53 -11.04 23.29
CA ILE A 103 2.46 -10.47 24.64
C ILE A 103 1.46 -9.32 24.74
N ASP A 104 1.35 -8.51 23.68
CA ASP A 104 0.35 -7.46 23.48
C ASP A 104 0.12 -7.27 21.97
N VAL A 105 -0.64 -6.26 21.54
CA VAL A 105 -0.84 -5.85 20.13
C VAL A 105 -1.68 -6.83 19.30
N ASN A 106 -2.11 -7.97 19.86
CA ASN A 106 -2.92 -9.00 19.17
C ASN A 106 -4.11 -8.45 18.35
N LYS A 107 -4.90 -7.54 18.95
CA LYS A 107 -6.10 -6.96 18.31
C LYS A 107 -5.74 -5.96 17.20
N ARG A 108 -4.60 -5.27 17.32
CA ARG A 108 -4.10 -4.37 16.27
C ARG A 108 -3.56 -5.18 15.10
N THR A 109 -2.77 -6.21 15.39
CA THR A 109 -2.24 -7.13 14.38
C THR A 109 -3.37 -7.82 13.62
N SER A 110 -4.43 -8.28 14.29
CA SER A 110 -5.55 -8.94 13.60
C SER A 110 -6.29 -8.01 12.65
N ARG A 111 -6.54 -6.75 13.02
CA ARG A 111 -7.22 -5.76 12.16
C ARG A 111 -6.42 -5.43 10.89
N LEU A 112 -5.09 -5.36 10.98
CA LEU A 112 -4.26 -5.20 9.78
C LEU A 112 -4.11 -6.51 8.99
N ALA A 113 -3.94 -7.65 9.66
CA ALA A 113 -3.85 -8.94 8.98
C ALA A 113 -5.14 -9.29 8.22
N ALA A 114 -6.31 -8.84 8.70
CA ALA A 114 -7.59 -8.95 8.00
C ALA A 114 -7.58 -8.27 6.61
N ASN A 115 -6.69 -7.30 6.38
CA ASN A 115 -6.56 -6.65 5.08
C ASN A 115 -5.72 -7.43 4.05
N ILE A 116 -4.91 -8.41 4.47
CA ILE A 116 -4.08 -9.23 3.56
C ILE A 116 -4.91 -9.79 2.38
N PRO A 117 -6.03 -10.50 2.60
CA PRO A 117 -6.78 -11.11 1.51
C PRO A 117 -7.48 -10.08 0.63
N LEU A 118 -7.92 -8.97 1.22
CA LEU A 118 -8.56 -7.88 0.49
C LEU A 118 -7.57 -7.20 -0.46
N ILE A 119 -6.35 -6.94 0.01
CA ILE A 119 -5.28 -6.36 -0.80
C ILE A 119 -4.90 -7.30 -1.95
N ARG A 120 -4.68 -8.60 -1.66
CA ARG A 120 -4.34 -9.59 -2.68
C ARG A 120 -5.41 -9.75 -3.75
N ALA A 121 -6.68 -9.66 -3.36
CA ALA A 121 -7.82 -9.71 -4.27
C ALA A 121 -8.14 -8.36 -4.94
N ASN A 122 -7.32 -7.33 -4.71
CA ASN A 122 -7.53 -5.96 -5.19
C ASN A 122 -8.92 -5.39 -4.82
N LEU A 123 -9.39 -5.73 -3.62
CA LEU A 123 -10.62 -5.23 -3.03
C LEU A 123 -10.34 -4.00 -2.15
N CYS A 124 -11.41 -3.27 -1.81
CA CYS A 124 -11.32 -2.15 -0.87
C CYS A 124 -10.74 -2.66 0.47
N PRO A 125 -9.70 -2.00 1.03
CA PRO A 125 -9.22 -2.30 2.36
C PRO A 125 -10.30 -2.04 3.43
N LEU A 126 -10.34 -2.89 4.43
CA LEU A 126 -11.13 -2.73 5.65
C LEU A 126 -10.51 -1.65 6.55
N SER A 127 -11.34 -0.70 6.94
CA SER A 127 -11.06 0.35 7.90
C SER A 127 -12.03 0.28 9.08
N PHE A 128 -11.54 0.61 10.27
CA PHE A 128 -12.37 0.75 11.48
C PHE A 128 -12.68 2.22 11.80
N VAL A 129 -12.45 3.12 10.84
CA VAL A 129 -12.85 4.52 10.97
C VAL A 129 -14.36 4.58 11.21
N ASP A 130 -14.75 5.36 12.22
CA ASP A 130 -16.12 5.53 12.70
C ASP A 130 -16.79 4.29 13.32
N VAL A 131 -16.08 3.16 13.45
CA VAL A 131 -16.59 2.02 14.23
C VAL A 131 -16.55 2.41 15.72
N PRO A 132 -17.69 2.36 16.45
CA PRO A 132 -17.68 2.63 17.87
C PRO A 132 -16.82 1.61 18.61
N GLU A 133 -15.90 2.10 19.46
CA GLU A 133 -14.96 1.26 20.21
C GLU A 133 -15.69 0.23 21.09
N GLN A 134 -16.79 0.64 21.72
CA GLN A 134 -17.60 -0.24 22.57
C GLN A 134 -18.15 -1.42 21.77
N THR A 135 -18.70 -1.18 20.58
CA THR A 135 -19.31 -2.26 19.77
C THR A 135 -18.26 -3.28 19.31
N TYR A 136 -17.06 -2.83 18.94
CA TYR A 136 -15.95 -3.72 18.62
C TYR A 136 -15.50 -4.52 19.86
N THR A 137 -15.42 -3.86 21.01
CA THR A 137 -15.03 -4.47 22.28
C THR A 137 -16.04 -5.54 22.69
N ASP A 138 -17.33 -5.23 22.67
CA ASP A 138 -18.42 -6.16 22.99
C ASP A 138 -18.37 -7.37 22.04
N GLY A 139 -18.25 -7.14 20.72
CA GLY A 139 -18.13 -8.24 19.75
C GLY A 139 -16.93 -9.14 20.00
N THR A 140 -15.81 -8.57 20.43
CA THR A 140 -14.61 -9.33 20.80
C THR A 140 -14.82 -10.14 22.09
N LEU A 141 -15.45 -9.55 23.10
CA LEU A 141 -15.76 -10.21 24.38
C LEU A 141 -16.74 -11.36 24.21
N THR A 142 -17.74 -11.21 23.35
CA THR A 142 -18.69 -12.29 23.03
C THR A 142 -17.98 -13.53 22.46
N ILE A 143 -16.94 -13.33 21.64
CA ILE A 143 -16.12 -14.46 21.15
C ILE A 143 -15.34 -15.09 22.30
N TYR A 144 -14.69 -14.26 23.13
CA TYR A 144 -13.84 -14.73 24.23
C TYR A 144 -14.64 -15.54 25.26
N GLU A 145 -15.83 -15.08 25.61
CA GLU A 145 -16.56 -15.60 26.77
C GLU A 145 -17.72 -16.53 26.38
N GLN A 146 -18.28 -16.36 25.18
CA GLN A 146 -19.48 -17.08 24.73
C GLN A 146 -19.24 -17.91 23.47
N LYS A 147 -18.08 -17.77 22.82
CA LYS A 147 -17.75 -18.42 21.53
C LYS A 147 -18.73 -18.09 20.42
N ASP A 148 -19.41 -16.96 20.52
CA ASP A 148 -20.34 -16.47 19.51
C ASP A 148 -19.68 -15.32 18.73
N VAL A 149 -19.71 -15.46 17.40
CA VAL A 149 -19.10 -14.53 16.45
C VAL A 149 -20.10 -13.54 15.87
N ALA A 150 -21.39 -13.68 16.15
CA ALA A 150 -22.47 -12.93 15.50
C ALA A 150 -22.29 -11.41 15.64
N LEU A 151 -21.98 -10.92 16.84
CA LEU A 151 -21.81 -9.49 17.07
C LEU A 151 -20.57 -8.94 16.34
N LEU A 152 -19.44 -9.65 16.38
CA LEU A 152 -18.24 -9.21 15.64
C LEU A 152 -18.44 -9.30 14.13
N ARG A 153 -19.20 -10.28 13.63
CA ARG A 153 -19.60 -10.38 12.21
C ARG A 153 -20.38 -9.16 11.79
N ASP A 154 -21.37 -8.73 12.58
CA ASP A 154 -22.20 -7.57 12.24
C ASP A 154 -21.36 -6.28 12.24
N VAL A 155 -20.41 -6.15 13.18
CA VAL A 155 -19.41 -5.07 13.18
C VAL A 155 -18.53 -5.12 11.92
N PHE A 156 -18.05 -6.31 11.54
CA PHE A 156 -17.22 -6.51 10.35
C PHE A 156 -17.95 -6.07 9.08
N VAL A 157 -19.19 -6.53 8.88
CA VAL A 157 -19.99 -6.19 7.71
C VAL A 157 -20.22 -4.68 7.64
N TRP A 158 -20.67 -4.08 8.74
CA TRP A 158 -20.90 -2.64 8.80
C TRP A 158 -19.64 -1.82 8.52
N ALA A 159 -18.51 -2.20 9.12
CA ALA A 159 -17.22 -1.55 8.90
C ALA A 159 -16.77 -1.67 7.44
N TYR A 160 -16.99 -2.84 6.82
CA TYR A 160 -16.61 -3.08 5.43
C TYR A 160 -17.48 -2.30 4.44
N GLU A 161 -18.79 -2.28 4.64
CA GLU A 161 -19.72 -1.46 3.83
C GLU A 161 -19.34 0.03 3.90
N ARG A 162 -19.03 0.52 5.11
CA ARG A 162 -18.58 1.89 5.31
C ARG A 162 -17.23 2.18 4.65
N SER A 163 -16.28 1.25 4.75
CA SER A 163 -14.97 1.36 4.09
C SER A 163 -15.14 1.48 2.57
N CYS A 164 -15.97 0.64 1.96
CA CYS A 164 -16.29 0.69 0.54
C CYS A 164 -16.95 2.02 0.14
N ALA A 165 -17.88 2.53 0.93
CA ALA A 165 -18.55 3.81 0.68
C ALA A 165 -17.54 4.99 0.71
N GLN A 166 -16.66 5.04 1.70
CA GLN A 166 -15.62 6.07 1.81
C GLN A 166 -14.60 5.96 0.67
N PHE A 167 -14.17 4.74 0.34
CA PHE A 167 -13.24 4.50 -0.76
C PHE A 167 -13.79 4.97 -2.10
N LYS A 168 -15.09 4.76 -2.36
CA LYS A 168 -15.75 5.27 -3.57
C LYS A 168 -15.66 6.79 -3.68
N VAL A 169 -15.89 7.52 -2.58
CA VAL A 169 -15.79 8.99 -2.54
C VAL A 169 -14.36 9.44 -2.81
N LEU A 170 -13.37 8.82 -2.16
CA LEU A 170 -11.95 9.13 -2.36
C LEU A 170 -11.51 8.87 -3.80
N ARG A 171 -11.90 7.73 -4.38
CA ARG A 171 -11.58 7.38 -5.77
C ARG A 171 -12.19 8.38 -6.76
N GLN A 172 -13.42 8.83 -6.52
CA GLN A 172 -14.06 9.86 -7.35
C GLN A 172 -13.33 11.21 -7.26
N ALA A 173 -12.81 11.57 -6.08
CA ALA A 173 -12.03 12.80 -5.90
C ALA A 173 -10.63 12.73 -6.54
N MET A 174 -10.04 11.54 -6.61
CA MET A 174 -8.67 11.33 -7.13
C MET A 174 -8.58 11.22 -8.66
N GLY A 175 -9.70 11.08 -9.38
CA GLY A 175 -9.71 10.75 -10.81
C GLY A 175 -9.20 9.33 -11.09
N GLU A 176 -9.36 8.84 -12.32
CA GLU A 176 -8.74 7.56 -12.70
C GLU A 176 -7.23 7.74 -12.89
N PRO A 177 -6.38 6.89 -12.30
CA PRO A 177 -4.95 6.90 -12.57
C PRO A 177 -4.73 6.66 -14.06
N ASP A 178 -3.98 7.56 -14.72
CA ASP A 178 -3.56 7.38 -16.10
C ASP A 178 -2.76 6.05 -16.21
N PRO A 179 -3.27 5.02 -16.94
CA PRO A 179 -2.66 3.69 -16.98
C PRO A 179 -1.21 3.74 -17.48
N ILE A 180 -0.90 4.67 -18.36
CA ILE A 180 0.46 4.88 -18.87
C ILE A 180 1.37 5.36 -17.76
N ARG A 181 0.88 6.26 -16.89
CA ARG A 181 1.66 6.73 -15.75
C ARG A 181 1.82 5.69 -14.67
N LEU A 182 0.85 4.78 -14.52
CA LEU A 182 0.94 3.67 -13.58
C LEU A 182 1.99 2.65 -14.05
N ASN A 183 1.88 2.21 -15.30
CA ASN A 183 2.71 1.12 -15.85
C ASN A 183 4.14 1.57 -16.19
N TYR A 184 4.32 2.83 -16.61
CA TYR A 184 5.58 3.31 -17.15
C TYR A 184 6.18 4.50 -16.39
N ARG A 185 5.87 4.64 -15.10
CA ARG A 185 6.34 5.76 -14.27
C ARG A 185 7.85 5.95 -14.31
N THR A 186 8.60 4.86 -14.16
CA THR A 186 10.07 4.88 -14.10
C THR A 186 10.66 5.26 -15.45
N GLN A 187 10.09 4.73 -16.53
CA GLN A 187 10.49 4.99 -17.91
C GLN A 187 10.17 6.43 -18.32
N LEU A 188 8.98 6.95 -17.97
CA LEU A 188 8.63 8.36 -18.18
C LEU A 188 9.62 9.28 -17.46
N ARG A 189 9.94 8.95 -16.20
CA ARG A 189 10.89 9.73 -15.40
C ARG A 189 12.28 9.76 -16.04
N ALA A 190 12.78 8.59 -16.45
CA ALA A 190 14.09 8.43 -17.07
C ALA A 190 14.18 9.19 -18.39
N LEU A 191 13.21 8.99 -19.29
CA LEU A 191 13.17 9.66 -20.60
C LEU A 191 13.18 11.19 -20.47
N ILE A 192 12.38 11.75 -19.55
CA ILE A 192 12.35 13.20 -19.32
C ILE A 192 13.70 13.69 -18.78
N ALA A 193 14.30 12.95 -17.84
CA ALA A 193 15.59 13.30 -17.29
C ALA A 193 16.71 13.25 -18.35
N GLU A 194 16.69 12.24 -19.23
CA GLU A 194 17.62 12.11 -20.36
C GLU A 194 17.51 13.30 -21.31
N ILE A 195 16.29 13.67 -21.74
CA ILE A 195 16.09 14.83 -22.63
C ILE A 195 16.68 16.11 -22.05
N VAL A 196 16.46 16.35 -20.75
CA VAL A 196 16.93 17.56 -20.09
C VAL A 196 18.45 17.53 -19.91
N LYS A 197 19.01 16.41 -19.46
CA LYS A 197 20.46 16.26 -19.22
C LYS A 197 21.28 16.28 -20.50
N ASP A 198 20.74 15.74 -21.59
CA ASP A 198 21.37 15.75 -22.91
C ASP A 198 21.20 17.10 -23.62
N HIS A 199 20.48 18.04 -23.00
CA HIS A 199 20.12 19.33 -23.59
C HIS A 199 19.41 19.18 -24.95
N ALA A 200 18.64 18.10 -25.13
CA ALA A 200 18.03 17.75 -26.40
C ALA A 200 16.73 18.52 -26.66
N TRP A 201 16.50 18.93 -27.90
CA TRP A 201 15.21 19.45 -28.34
C TRP A 201 14.14 18.33 -28.24
N PRO A 202 12.98 18.57 -27.60
CA PRO A 202 11.96 17.55 -27.40
C PRO A 202 11.11 17.33 -28.67
N SER A 203 11.76 16.93 -29.78
CA SER A 203 11.08 16.53 -31.02
C SER A 203 10.44 15.15 -30.88
N ASP A 204 9.50 14.85 -31.78
CA ASP A 204 8.87 13.54 -31.84
C ASP A 204 9.87 12.42 -32.11
N GLU A 205 10.88 12.68 -32.94
CA GLU A 205 12.00 11.75 -33.20
C GLU A 205 12.81 11.47 -31.93
N ALA A 206 13.20 12.51 -31.20
CA ALA A 206 13.98 12.39 -29.96
C ALA A 206 13.21 11.67 -28.83
N LEU A 207 11.87 11.80 -28.82
CA LEU A 207 10.99 11.08 -27.91
C LEU A 207 10.83 9.61 -28.33
N GLN A 208 10.69 9.34 -29.64
CA GLN A 208 10.57 7.98 -30.17
C GLN A 208 11.83 7.15 -29.97
N GLU A 209 13.00 7.74 -30.23
CA GLU A 209 14.29 7.08 -30.02
C GLU A 209 14.46 6.64 -28.57
N ARG A 210 14.21 7.54 -27.61
CA ARG A 210 14.29 7.22 -26.17
C ARG A 210 13.22 6.22 -25.74
N ALA A 211 11.98 6.34 -26.24
CA ALA A 211 10.94 5.36 -25.94
C ALA A 211 11.30 3.95 -26.44
N ALA A 212 12.00 3.83 -27.57
CA ALA A 212 12.50 2.55 -28.07
C ALA A 212 13.59 1.96 -27.15
N LEU A 213 14.50 2.80 -26.61
CA LEU A 213 15.51 2.37 -25.63
C LEU A 213 14.87 1.80 -24.35
N HIS A 214 13.77 2.41 -23.90
CA HIS A 214 13.01 1.98 -22.72
C HIS A 214 12.05 0.80 -22.99
N ARG A 215 12.08 0.20 -24.20
CA ARG A 215 11.33 -0.99 -24.61
C ARG A 215 9.81 -0.89 -24.39
N ILE A 216 9.23 0.29 -24.66
CA ILE A 216 7.78 0.48 -24.54
C ILE A 216 7.03 -0.31 -25.64
N PRO A 217 6.05 -1.18 -25.29
CA PRO A 217 5.24 -1.93 -26.25
C PRO A 217 4.54 -1.01 -27.25
N ASP A 218 4.36 -1.50 -28.49
CA ASP A 218 3.75 -0.70 -29.57
C ASP A 218 2.31 -0.27 -29.24
N ALA A 219 1.56 -1.10 -28.51
CA ALA A 219 0.19 -0.80 -28.07
C ALA A 219 0.11 0.47 -27.21
N ASP A 220 1.12 0.70 -26.35
CA ASP A 220 1.12 1.79 -25.38
C ASP A 220 1.99 2.98 -25.84
N ARG A 221 2.77 2.82 -26.92
CA ARG A 221 3.79 3.78 -27.36
C ARG A 221 3.21 5.16 -27.66
N SER A 222 2.08 5.23 -28.36
CA SER A 222 1.45 6.51 -28.72
C SER A 222 1.01 7.31 -27.48
N ALA A 223 0.39 6.62 -26.51
CA ALA A 223 -0.07 7.23 -25.28
C ALA A 223 1.10 7.61 -24.36
N PHE A 224 2.15 6.77 -24.29
CA PHE A 224 3.40 7.07 -23.59
C PHE A 224 4.11 8.32 -24.12
N LEU A 225 4.27 8.45 -25.44
CA LEU A 225 4.88 9.63 -26.05
C LEU A 225 4.05 10.90 -25.79
N THR A 226 2.71 10.77 -25.79
CA THR A 226 1.81 11.87 -25.46
C THR A 226 1.98 12.33 -24.02
N ALA A 227 2.08 11.39 -23.07
CA ALA A 227 2.34 11.69 -21.66
C ALA A 227 3.70 12.39 -21.46
N ALA A 228 4.77 11.85 -22.06
CA ALA A 228 6.12 12.44 -22.01
C ALA A 228 6.15 13.87 -22.57
N ARG A 229 5.49 14.10 -23.72
CA ARG A 229 5.40 15.43 -24.34
C ARG A 229 4.67 16.43 -23.44
N ASN A 230 3.57 16.00 -22.82
CA ASN A 230 2.82 16.85 -21.89
C ASN A 230 3.63 17.19 -20.64
N ASP A 231 4.44 16.26 -20.14
CA ASP A 231 5.30 16.48 -18.97
C ASP A 231 6.45 17.43 -19.27
N LEU A 232 7.12 17.29 -20.42
CA LEU A 232 8.16 18.24 -20.86
C LEU A 232 7.60 19.66 -21.05
N ARG A 233 6.38 19.78 -21.59
CA ARG A 233 5.68 21.08 -21.72
C ARG A 233 5.35 21.72 -20.37
N ARG A 234 5.11 20.91 -19.34
CA ARG A 234 4.75 21.35 -17.98
C ARG A 234 5.96 21.46 -17.06
N LEU A 235 7.17 21.14 -17.56
CA LEU A 235 8.39 21.13 -16.77
C LEU A 235 8.69 22.55 -16.27
N ARG A 236 8.78 22.68 -14.94
CA ARG A 236 9.02 23.93 -14.22
C ARG A 236 9.84 23.64 -12.96
N PRO A 237 10.53 24.64 -12.39
CA PRO A 237 11.38 24.48 -11.20
C PRO A 237 10.74 23.66 -10.06
N GLU A 238 9.46 23.88 -9.80
CA GLU A 238 8.73 23.28 -8.66
C GLU A 238 8.51 21.77 -8.80
N ILE A 239 8.63 21.21 -10.02
CA ILE A 239 8.39 19.79 -10.28
C ILE A 239 9.66 19.01 -10.67
N LEU A 240 10.83 19.65 -10.70
CA LEU A 240 12.10 19.02 -11.12
C LEU A 240 12.49 17.82 -10.26
N ALA A 241 12.21 17.88 -8.95
CA ALA A 241 12.48 16.78 -8.02
C ALA A 241 11.81 15.46 -8.44
N ARG A 242 10.62 15.53 -9.07
CA ARG A 242 9.91 14.35 -9.60
C ARG A 242 10.75 13.59 -10.64
N TYR A 243 11.61 14.29 -11.35
CA TYR A 243 12.46 13.78 -12.41
C TYR A 243 13.93 13.63 -12.01
N GLN A 244 14.27 13.83 -10.72
CA GLN A 244 15.67 13.77 -10.25
C GLN A 244 16.57 14.79 -10.98
N LEU A 245 16.00 15.94 -11.34
CA LEU A 245 16.71 17.01 -12.05
C LEU A 245 17.12 18.13 -11.10
N ARG A 246 18.29 18.72 -11.34
CA ARG A 246 18.77 19.95 -10.68
C ARG A 246 18.28 21.17 -11.45
N GLN A 247 18.15 22.29 -10.73
CA GLN A 247 17.77 23.58 -11.34
C GLN A 247 18.73 23.97 -12.48
N SER A 248 20.04 23.78 -12.30
CA SER A 248 21.06 24.10 -13.30
C SER A 248 20.92 23.28 -14.59
N GLU A 249 20.52 22.00 -14.49
CA GLU A 249 20.30 21.12 -15.65
C GLU A 249 19.08 21.59 -16.45
N PHE A 250 18.02 21.98 -15.74
CA PHE A 250 16.81 22.53 -16.35
C PHE A 250 17.08 23.87 -17.05
N ASP A 251 17.81 24.78 -16.40
CA ASP A 251 18.11 26.10 -16.97
C ASP A 251 18.94 25.99 -18.26
N ALA A 252 19.94 25.09 -18.28
CA ALA A 252 20.76 24.82 -19.46
C ALA A 252 19.93 24.25 -20.62
N TRP A 253 19.06 23.28 -20.34
CA TRP A 253 18.14 22.74 -21.35
C TRP A 253 17.15 23.80 -21.86
N LEU A 254 16.60 24.62 -20.97
CA LEU A 254 15.63 25.66 -21.33
C LEU A 254 16.25 26.72 -22.25
N ALA A 255 17.54 27.04 -22.07
CA ALA A 255 18.27 27.92 -22.98
C ALA A 255 18.30 27.35 -24.41
N VAL A 256 18.64 26.06 -24.57
CA VAL A 256 18.66 25.37 -25.87
C VAL A 256 17.27 25.34 -26.51
N VAL A 257 16.24 25.01 -25.73
CA VAL A 257 14.85 24.99 -26.21
C VAL A 257 14.39 26.37 -26.67
N ARG A 258 14.73 27.43 -25.93
CA ARG A 258 14.40 28.81 -26.31
C ARG A 258 15.10 29.22 -27.61
N GLU A 259 16.37 28.88 -27.74
CA GLU A 259 17.16 29.19 -28.93
C GLU A 259 16.64 28.44 -30.17
N ALA A 260 16.36 27.15 -30.07
CA ALA A 260 15.79 26.34 -31.15
C ALA A 260 14.44 26.90 -31.62
N ARG A 261 13.56 27.26 -30.68
CA ARG A 261 12.24 27.84 -30.99
C ARG A 261 12.33 29.21 -31.67
N GLN A 262 13.34 30.01 -31.34
CA GLN A 262 13.58 31.31 -31.98
C GLN A 262 14.10 31.15 -33.42
N ARG A 263 14.91 30.12 -33.69
CA ARG A 263 15.38 29.78 -35.06
C ARG A 263 14.22 29.34 -35.97
N GLU A 264 13.29 28.52 -35.48
CA GLU A 264 12.09 28.13 -36.24
C GLU A 264 11.21 29.34 -36.62
N LEU A 265 11.01 30.29 -35.70
CA LEU A 265 10.24 31.51 -35.95
C LEU A 265 10.93 32.43 -36.98
N THR A 266 12.26 32.47 -37.01
CA THR A 266 13.03 33.33 -37.93
C THR A 266 13.01 32.78 -39.35
N ILE A 267 13.03 31.45 -39.53
CA ILE A 267 12.93 30.79 -40.85
C ILE A 267 11.56 31.05 -41.49
N PHE A 268 10.48 31.08 -40.70
CA PHE A 268 9.13 31.38 -41.19
C PHE A 268 8.93 32.84 -41.63
N VAL A 269 9.69 33.79 -41.05
CA VAL A 269 9.63 35.21 -41.45
C VAL A 269 10.48 35.49 -42.70
N SER A 270 11.53 34.73 -42.96
CA SER A 270 12.38 34.90 -44.15
C SER A 270 11.82 34.25 -45.42
N LEU A 271 10.71 33.50 -45.33
CA LEU A 271 10.03 32.83 -46.45
C LEU A 271 8.73 33.54 -46.89
N ARG A 272 8.52 34.80 -46.48
CA ARG A 272 7.44 35.68 -46.96
C ARG A 272 8.00 36.88 -47.72
#